data_AF-A0A2Z3LJQ1-F1
#
_entry.id   AF-A0A2Z3LJQ1-F1
#
_cell.length_a   1.000
_cell.length_b   1.000
_cell.length_c   1.000
_cell.angle_alpha   90.00
_cell.angle_beta   90.00
_cell.angle_gamma   90.00
#
_symmetry.space_group_name_H-M   'P 1'
#
loop_
_entity.id
_entity.type
_entity.pdbx_description
1 polymer ?
#
loop_
_entity_poly.entity_id
_entity_poly.type
_entity_poly.pdbx_seq_one_letter_code
_entity_poly.pdbx_strand_id
1 'polypeptide(L)'
;MQTGVAISYYTYVATPIGKILLVSYCGKSLSGIYTAGQKNLPIVGANWKYTDAIPLFTLTKKQLVAYIVAKSNCFTIDYNVNGSCFQKKYGKA
;
A
#
# COMPACT_ATOMS: atom_id res chain seq x y z
N MET A 1 26.03 3.64 12.65
CA MET A 1 24.66 3.95 13.13
C MET A 1 23.80 2.74 12.83
N GLN A 2 23.19 2.12 13.86
CA GLN A 2 22.44 0.86 13.74
C GLN A 2 21.30 0.97 12.72
N THR A 3 21.41 0.29 11.59
CA THR A 3 20.30 0.10 10.65
C THR A 3 19.44 -1.05 11.15
N GLY A 4 18.48 -0.74 12.01
CA GLY A 4 17.39 -1.68 12.31
C GLY A 4 16.73 -2.09 11.01
N VAL A 5 16.69 -3.40 10.73
CA VAL A 5 16.08 -3.94 9.51
C VAL A 5 14.62 -3.52 9.49
N ALA A 6 14.26 -2.60 8.60
CA ALA A 6 12.91 -2.08 8.54
C ALA A 6 11.95 -3.18 8.05
N ILE A 7 10.90 -3.41 8.83
CA ILE A 7 9.89 -4.42 8.55
C ILE A 7 8.81 -3.79 7.67
N SER A 8 8.56 -4.41 6.52
CA SER A 8 7.40 -4.09 5.71
C SER A 8 6.22 -4.95 6.16
N TYR A 9 5.06 -4.35 6.30
CA TYR A 9 3.81 -5.07 6.53
C TYR A 9 3.03 -5.16 5.24
N TYR A 10 2.30 -6.25 5.05
CA TYR A 10 1.44 -6.39 3.88
C TYR A 10 0.17 -7.16 4.20
N THR A 11 -0.85 -6.91 3.38
CA THR A 11 -2.12 -7.65 3.37
C THR A 11 -2.65 -7.75 1.95
N TYR A 12 -3.57 -8.68 1.73
CA TYR A 12 -4.38 -8.71 0.52
C TYR A 12 -5.82 -8.35 0.82
N VAL A 13 -6.35 -7.37 0.09
CA VAL A 13 -7.75 -6.96 0.19
C VAL A 13 -8.51 -7.38 -1.06
N ALA A 14 -9.68 -7.99 -0.86
CA ALA A 14 -10.62 -8.22 -1.96
C ALA A 14 -11.38 -6.93 -2.27
N THR A 15 -11.53 -6.63 -3.55
CA THR A 15 -12.22 -5.44 -4.08
C THR A 15 -13.06 -5.85 -5.29
N PRO A 16 -14.05 -5.03 -5.72
CA PRO A 16 -14.86 -5.37 -6.89
C PRO A 16 -14.07 -5.56 -8.20
N ILE A 17 -12.87 -4.96 -8.30
CA ILE A 17 -11.98 -5.09 -9.47
C ILE A 17 -10.91 -6.18 -9.30
N GLY A 18 -11.00 -6.97 -8.23
CA GLY A 18 -10.06 -8.06 -7.93
C GLY A 18 -9.31 -7.89 -6.62
N LYS A 19 -8.30 -8.74 -6.42
CA LYS A 19 -7.48 -8.77 -5.21
C LYS A 19 -6.37 -7.72 -5.32
N ILE A 20 -6.16 -6.94 -4.27
CA ILE A 20 -5.13 -5.90 -4.21
C ILE A 20 -4.19 -6.20 -3.05
N LEU A 21 -2.89 -6.14 -3.32
CA LEU A 21 -1.83 -6.17 -2.32
C LEU A 21 -1.60 -4.75 -1.80
N LEU A 22 -1.72 -4.58 -0.49
CA LEU A 22 -1.35 -3.36 0.22
C LEU A 22 -0.05 -3.58 0.95
N VAL A 23 0.85 -2.60 0.88
CA VAL A 23 2.15 -2.64 1.54
C VAL A 23 2.32 -1.37 2.39
N SER A 24 2.82 -1.55 3.60
CA SER A 24 3.15 -0.46 4.51
C SER A 24 4.57 -0.60 5.03
N TYR A 25 5.28 0.51 5.08
CA TYR A 25 6.59 0.57 5.72
C TYR A 25 6.43 0.89 7.21
N CYS A 26 6.92 -0.01 8.08
CA CYS A 26 6.78 0.08 9.54
C CYS A 26 5.33 0.25 10.07
N GLY A 27 4.31 -0.02 9.24
CA GLY A 27 2.90 0.05 9.61
C GLY A 27 2.33 1.47 9.74
N LYS A 28 3.09 2.50 9.38
CA LYS A 28 2.71 3.91 9.59
C LYS A 28 2.16 4.58 8.35
N SER A 29 2.67 4.22 7.18
CA SER A 29 2.24 4.80 5.91
C SER A 29 2.18 3.75 4.82
N LEU A 30 1.29 3.99 3.86
CA LEU A 30 1.09 3.14 2.71
C LEU A 30 2.25 3.38 1.75
N SER A 31 3.02 2.34 1.46
CA SER A 31 4.20 2.41 0.59
C SER A 31 3.98 1.71 -0.75
N GLY A 32 2.87 0.99 -0.91
CA GLY A 32 2.51 0.39 -2.20
C GLY A 32 1.08 -0.14 -2.26
N ILE A 33 0.52 -0.07 -3.46
CA ILE A 33 -0.76 -0.66 -3.85
C ILE A 33 -0.51 -1.39 -5.16
N TYR A 34 -0.85 -2.67 -5.23
CA TYR A 34 -0.60 -3.48 -6.42
C TYR A 34 -1.78 -4.39 -6.70
N THR A 35 -2.28 -4.39 -7.93
CA THR A 35 -3.31 -5.35 -8.35
C THR A 35 -2.69 -6.74 -8.45
N ALA A 36 -3.29 -7.73 -7.79
CA ALA A 36 -2.81 -9.10 -7.85
C ALA A 36 -2.87 -9.61 -9.31
N GLY A 37 -1.83 -10.35 -9.73
CA GLY A 37 -1.67 -10.83 -11.10
C GLY A 37 -0.93 -9.88 -12.05
N GLN A 38 -0.52 -8.67 -11.64
CA GLN A 38 0.27 -7.79 -12.51
C GLN A 38 1.71 -8.31 -12.71
N LYS A 39 2.31 -8.01 -13.87
CA LYS A 39 3.67 -8.45 -14.26
C LYS A 39 4.76 -8.05 -13.26
N ASN A 40 4.63 -6.88 -12.65
CA ASN A 40 5.59 -6.30 -11.71
C ASN A 40 5.02 -6.28 -10.30
N LEU A 41 4.70 -7.45 -9.74
CA LEU A 41 4.39 -7.57 -8.32
C LEU A 41 5.69 -7.55 -7.50
N PRO A 42 5.73 -6.83 -6.36
CA PRO A 42 6.85 -6.94 -5.47
C PRO A 42 6.95 -8.38 -4.95
N ILE A 43 8.18 -8.91 -4.98
CA ILE A 43 8.48 -10.20 -4.34
C ILE A 43 8.48 -9.94 -2.83
N VAL A 44 7.61 -10.63 -2.10
CA VAL A 44 7.55 -10.55 -0.64
C VAL A 44 8.89 -11.02 -0.07
N GLY A 45 9.65 -10.09 0.51
CA GLY A 45 10.96 -10.39 1.09
C GLY A 45 10.86 -11.08 2.46
N ALA A 46 11.94 -11.71 2.92
CA ALA A 46 11.99 -12.39 4.22
C ALA A 46 11.64 -11.50 5.43
N ASN A 47 11.83 -10.18 5.30
CA ASN A 47 11.54 -9.18 6.33
C ASN A 47 10.12 -8.60 6.24
N TRP A 48 9.25 -9.20 5.42
CA TRP A 48 7.86 -8.77 5.28
C TRP A 48 6.96 -9.58 6.19
N LYS A 49 6.09 -8.89 6.94
CA LYS A 49 5.15 -9.51 7.85
C LYS A 49 3.73 -9.35 7.34
N TYR A 50 3.08 -10.48 7.05
CA TYR A 50 1.65 -10.50 6.76
C TYR A 50 0.88 -10.04 8.01
N THR A 51 -0.05 -9.11 7.85
CA THR A 51 -0.98 -8.71 8.92
C THR A 51 -2.18 -7.96 8.38
N ASP A 52 -3.36 -8.33 8.87
CA ASP A 52 -4.62 -7.61 8.61
C ASP A 52 -4.96 -6.60 9.71
N ALA A 53 -4.19 -6.61 10.81
CA ALA A 53 -4.53 -5.89 12.04
C ALA A 53 -4.08 -4.42 12.06
N ILE A 54 -3.54 -3.89 10.96
CA ILE A 54 -3.10 -2.49 10.91
C ILE A 54 -4.28 -1.59 10.51
N PRO A 55 -4.66 -0.59 11.34
CA PRO A 55 -5.76 0.32 11.04
C PRO A 55 -5.66 1.01 9.68
N LEU A 56 -4.43 1.31 9.25
CA LEU A 56 -4.10 1.85 7.93
C LEU A 56 -4.70 1.00 6.79
N PHE A 57 -4.56 -0.33 6.86
CA PHE A 57 -5.06 -1.22 5.81
C PHE A 57 -6.59 -1.29 5.79
N THR A 58 -7.22 -1.31 6.98
CA THR A 58 -8.68 -1.27 7.10
C THR A 58 -9.24 0.03 6.52
N LEU A 59 -8.62 1.17 6.83
CA LEU A 59 -8.99 2.47 6.28
C LEU A 59 -8.79 2.50 4.76
N THR A 60 -7.64 1.99 4.29
CA THR A 60 -7.31 1.92 2.86
C THR A 60 -8.34 1.10 2.09
N LYS A 61 -8.69 -0.09 2.58
CA LYS A 61 -9.73 -0.93 1.97
C LYS A 61 -11.06 -0.20 1.86
N LYS A 62 -11.50 0.48 2.93
CA LYS A 62 -12.77 1.23 2.95
C LYS A 62 -12.79 2.31 1.89
N GLN A 63 -11.74 3.13 1.81
CA GLN A 63 -11.68 4.24 0.85
C GLN A 63 -11.52 3.73 -0.59
N LEU A 64 -10.75 2.66 -0.78
CA LEU A 64 -10.53 2.07 -2.10
C LEU A 64 -11.81 1.44 -2.66
N VAL A 65 -12.60 0.75 -1.83
CA VAL A 65 -13.93 0.27 -2.24
C VAL A 65 -14.83 1.46 -2.57
N ALA A 66 -14.86 2.51 -1.73
CA ALA A 66 -15.66 3.71 -2.00
C ALA A 66 -15.28 4.39 -3.31
N TYR A 67 -13.99 4.44 -3.65
CA TYR A 67 -13.50 4.95 -4.92
C TYR A 67 -13.96 4.11 -6.11
N ILE A 68 -13.82 2.79 -6.02
CA ILE A 68 -14.22 1.87 -7.11
C ILE A 68 -15.72 1.98 -7.42
N VAL A 69 -16.57 2.18 -6.41
CA VAL A 69 -18.02 2.33 -6.61
C VAL A 69 -18.45 3.80 -6.81
N ALA A 70 -17.51 4.69 -7.15
CA ALA A 70 -17.72 6.12 -7.40
C ALA A 70 -18.42 6.89 -6.26
N LYS A 71 -18.26 6.43 -5.02
CA LYS A 71 -18.81 7.09 -3.81
C LYS A 71 -17.87 8.13 -3.20
N SER A 72 -16.57 8.07 -3.50
CA SER A 72 -15.58 9.04 -3.03
C SER A 72 -14.48 9.20 -4.05
N ASN A 73 -14.01 10.43 -4.24
CA ASN A 73 -12.88 10.74 -5.12
C ASN A 73 -11.61 11.13 -4.35
N CYS A 74 -11.66 11.11 -3.01
CA CYS A 74 -10.57 11.53 -2.14
C CYS A 74 -10.08 10.39 -1.26
N PHE A 75 -8.76 10.33 -1.08
CA PHE A 75 -8.10 9.47 -0.10
C PHE A 75 -7.49 10.32 1.01
N THR A 76 -7.63 9.88 2.26
CA THR A 76 -7.09 10.57 3.45
C THR A 76 -6.07 9.71 4.19
N ILE A 77 -5.36 8.86 3.45
CA ILE A 77 -4.44 7.86 3.98
C ILE A 77 -3.03 8.42 3.92
N ASP A 78 -2.26 8.23 5.00
CA ASP A 78 -0.84 8.54 4.99
C ASP A 78 -0.10 7.64 4.01
N TYR A 79 0.57 8.23 3.02
CA TYR A 79 1.34 7.50 2.01
C TYR A 79 2.79 7.96 1.99
N ASN A 80 3.70 7.03 1.71
CA ASN A 80 5.11 7.31 1.53
C ASN A 80 5.63 6.56 0.29
N VAL A 81 5.64 7.27 -0.84
CA VAL A 81 6.14 6.71 -2.09
C VAL A 81 7.66 6.68 -2.08
N ASN A 82 8.23 5.49 -2.19
CA ASN A 82 9.65 5.31 -2.46
C ASN A 82 9.89 5.44 -3.97
N GLY A 83 10.84 6.30 -4.33
CA GLY A 83 11.19 6.58 -5.71
C GLY A 83 12.33 7.59 -5.81
N SER A 84 12.85 7.77 -7.02
CA SER A 84 13.85 8.80 -7.31
C SER A 84 13.29 10.20 -7.05
N CYS A 85 14.16 11.21 -6.92
CA CYS A 85 13.73 12.61 -6.77
C CYS A 85 12.76 13.03 -7.89
N PHE A 86 12.98 12.53 -9.10
CA PHE A 86 12.07 12.74 -10.24
C PHE A 86 10.71 12.09 -9.98
N GLN A 87 10.65 10.82 -9.59
CA GLN A 87 9.40 10.10 -9.31
C GLN A 87 8.61 10.72 -8.16
N LYS A 88 9.29 11.22 -7.11
CA LYS A 88 8.63 11.93 -6.00
C LYS A 88 8.07 13.29 -6.42
N LYS A 89 8.73 13.96 -7.36
CA LYS A 89 8.33 15.28 -7.86
C LYS A 89 7.16 15.19 -8.83
N TYR A 90 7.13 14.18 -9.69
CA TYR A 90 6.14 14.04 -10.77
C TYR A 90 5.12 12.91 -10.56
N GLY A 91 5.27 12.11 -9.51
CA GLY A 91 4.27 11.11 -9.09
C GLY A 91 3.09 11.69 -8.29
N LYS A 92 3.12 13.01 -8.02
CA LYS A 92 1.97 13.79 -7.53
C LYS A 92 1.33 14.47 -8.74
N ALA A 93 0.52 13.74 -9.51
CA ALA A 93 -0.31 14.29 -10.57
C ALA A 93 -1.78 14.23 -10.12
#